data_AF-I8XXC2-F1
#
_entry.id   AF-I8XXC2-F1
#
_cell.length_a   1.000
_cell.length_b   1.000
_cell.length_c   1.000
_cell.angle_alpha   90.00
_cell.angle_beta   90.00
_cell.angle_gamma   90.00
#
_symmetry.space_group_name_H-M   'P 1'
#
loop_
_entity.id
_entity.type
_entity.pdbx_description
1 polymer ?
#
loop_
_entity_poly.entity_id
_entity_poly.type
_entity_poly.pdbx_seq_one_letter_code
_entity_poly.pdbx_strand_id
1 'polypeptide(L)'
;MKTKYLSGLVLLLLLAVGFASCNDDEEHWYDSMKDGRPFFSGHVVRFYFIDEEGHDLINMIALPISSKTLLDTPPAPPTEFATTTDGLWYNNEINNIVMDKDENLNSFFTYAYGDSRYSDFTFYVYFKGKPYEMALQHRYQGKRKANGDYISDIVSWKVNGKLIYSADEPTYRRKVFIMCKADGETVITFK
;
A
#
# COMPACT_ATOMS: atom_id res chain seq x y z
N MET A 1 22.53 -65.50 -16.76
CA MET A 1 22.66 -64.06 -17.11
C MET A 1 21.26 -63.45 -17.22
N LYS A 2 21.09 -62.17 -16.82
CA LYS A 2 19.91 -61.29 -17.05
C LYS A 2 18.81 -61.15 -15.98
N THR A 3 19.13 -61.12 -14.69
CA THR A 3 18.14 -60.65 -13.67
C THR A 3 18.65 -59.56 -12.72
N LYS A 4 19.96 -59.28 -12.68
CA LYS A 4 20.53 -58.24 -11.81
C LYS A 4 20.50 -56.82 -12.40
N TYR A 5 20.23 -56.68 -13.71
CA TYR A 5 20.16 -55.37 -14.36
C TYR A 5 18.74 -54.77 -14.37
N LEU A 6 17.71 -55.60 -14.15
CA LEU A 6 16.31 -55.16 -14.21
C LEU A 6 15.88 -54.47 -12.90
N SER A 7 16.39 -54.89 -11.74
CA SER A 7 16.04 -54.26 -10.46
C SER A 7 16.71 -52.90 -10.25
N GLY A 8 17.93 -52.70 -10.79
CA GLY A 8 18.63 -51.42 -10.73
C GLY A 8 17.99 -50.34 -11.60
N LEU A 9 17.48 -50.72 -12.78
CA LEU A 9 16.84 -49.77 -13.70
C LEU A 9 15.48 -49.28 -13.17
N VAL A 10 14.71 -50.15 -12.51
CA VAL A 10 13.41 -49.80 -11.90
C VAL A 10 13.60 -48.89 -10.68
N LEU A 11 14.66 -49.10 -9.88
CA LEU A 11 14.97 -48.24 -8.74
C LEU A 11 15.45 -46.84 -9.19
N LEU A 12 16.21 -46.76 -10.30
CA LEU A 12 16.62 -45.48 -10.88
C LEU A 12 15.44 -44.70 -11.49
N LEU A 13 14.47 -45.40 -12.10
CA LEU A 13 13.24 -44.78 -12.62
C LEU A 13 12.34 -44.27 -11.49
N LEU A 14 12.18 -45.01 -10.38
CA LEU A 14 11.43 -44.56 -9.21
C LEU A 14 12.08 -43.36 -8.49
N LEU A 15 13.41 -43.30 -8.45
CA LEU A 15 14.14 -42.12 -7.96
C LEU A 15 13.98 -40.92 -8.89
N ALA A 16 13.90 -41.12 -10.22
CA ALA A 16 13.67 -40.03 -11.17
C ALA A 16 12.25 -39.44 -11.11
N VAL A 17 11.22 -40.23 -10.77
CA VAL A 17 9.86 -39.70 -10.55
C VAL A 17 9.75 -38.96 -9.20
N GLY A 18 10.61 -39.28 -8.23
CA GLY A 18 10.63 -38.61 -6.92
C GLY A 18 11.21 -37.19 -6.91
N PHE A 19 11.94 -36.79 -7.95
CA PHE A 19 12.55 -35.45 -8.06
C PHE A 19 11.90 -34.56 -9.14
N ALA A 20 10.85 -35.04 -9.81
CA ALA A 20 10.05 -34.24 -10.76
C ALA A 20 8.88 -33.50 -10.10
N SER A 21 8.85 -33.43 -8.77
CA SER A 21 8.08 -32.40 -8.05
C SER A 21 9.00 -31.20 -7.81
N CYS A 22 9.42 -30.53 -8.90
CA CYS A 22 9.54 -29.08 -8.80
C CYS A 22 8.11 -28.60 -8.54
N ASN A 23 7.73 -28.53 -7.27
CA ASN A 23 6.64 -27.66 -6.88
C ASN A 23 7.19 -26.26 -7.17
N ASP A 24 7.00 -25.79 -8.41
CA ASP A 24 6.72 -24.39 -8.61
C ASP A 24 5.44 -24.16 -7.82
N ASP A 25 5.58 -23.84 -6.54
CA ASP A 25 4.52 -23.25 -5.73
C ASP A 25 4.25 -21.89 -6.39
N GLU A 26 3.54 -21.90 -7.52
CA GLU A 26 3.08 -20.69 -8.18
C GLU A 26 2.31 -19.92 -7.12
N GLU A 27 2.79 -18.73 -6.84
CA GLU A 27 2.23 -17.87 -5.81
C GLU A 27 0.84 -17.44 -6.28
N HIS A 28 -0.18 -18.21 -5.90
CA HIS A 28 -1.54 -17.96 -6.32
C HIS A 28 -2.09 -16.74 -5.58
N TRP A 29 -2.53 -15.77 -6.38
CA TRP A 29 -3.16 -14.55 -5.92
C TRP A 29 -4.68 -14.65 -6.05
N TYR A 30 -5.37 -14.14 -5.04
CA TYR A 30 -6.83 -14.13 -4.91
C TYR A 30 -7.32 -12.69 -4.78
N ASP A 31 -8.46 -12.39 -5.38
CA ASP A 31 -9.09 -11.06 -5.28
C ASP A 31 -9.76 -10.83 -3.92
N SER A 32 -10.10 -11.91 -3.20
CA SER A 32 -10.74 -11.84 -1.89
C SER A 32 -10.53 -13.12 -1.08
N MET A 33 -10.63 -12.99 0.24
CA MET A 33 -10.46 -14.06 1.22
C MET A 33 -11.71 -14.17 2.08
N LYS A 34 -12.37 -15.33 2.02
CA LYS A 34 -13.67 -15.56 2.68
C LYS A 34 -13.66 -15.32 4.18
N ASP A 35 -12.56 -15.64 4.86
CA ASP A 35 -12.34 -15.43 6.29
C ASP A 35 -11.39 -14.26 6.59
N GLY A 36 -11.30 -13.32 5.65
CA GLY A 36 -10.51 -12.10 5.76
C GLY A 36 -11.02 -11.11 6.81
N ARG A 37 -10.24 -10.04 6.98
CA ARG A 37 -10.51 -8.95 7.93
C ARG A 37 -9.87 -7.63 7.47
N PRO A 38 -10.27 -6.48 8.07
CA PRO A 38 -9.60 -5.20 7.88
C PRO A 38 -8.13 -5.26 8.29
N PHE A 39 -7.28 -4.58 7.52
CA PHE A 39 -5.86 -4.48 7.77
C PHE A 39 -5.34 -3.11 7.30
N PHE A 40 -4.10 -2.81 7.65
CA PHE A 40 -3.28 -1.83 6.96
C PHE A 40 -2.04 -2.55 6.45
N SER A 41 -1.72 -2.34 5.18
CA SER A 41 -0.61 -3.03 4.55
C SER A 41 0.73 -2.44 4.99
N GLY A 42 1.82 -3.18 4.80
CA GLY A 42 3.16 -2.60 4.83
C GLY A 42 3.48 -1.77 3.58
N HIS A 43 2.59 -1.76 2.57
CA HIS A 43 2.72 -0.90 1.42
C HIS A 43 2.36 0.52 1.82
N VAL A 44 3.26 1.43 1.48
CA VAL A 44 3.24 2.82 1.89
C VAL A 44 2.71 3.65 0.74
N VAL A 45 1.78 4.56 1.05
CA VAL A 45 1.41 5.65 0.14
C VAL A 45 2.02 6.94 0.65
N ARG A 46 2.65 7.70 -0.26
CA ARG A 46 3.37 8.94 0.06
C ARG A 46 2.80 10.11 -0.72
N PHE A 47 2.56 11.20 -0.02
CA PHE A 47 1.92 12.39 -0.54
C PHE A 47 2.71 13.65 -0.22
N TYR A 48 2.58 14.64 -1.09
CA TYR A 48 3.07 16.00 -0.90
C TYR A 48 1.91 16.94 -1.16
N PHE A 49 1.66 17.89 -0.25
CA PHE A 49 0.69 18.95 -0.49
C PHE A 49 1.47 20.21 -0.81
N ILE A 50 1.26 20.76 -2.00
CA ILE A 50 2.03 21.91 -2.51
C ILE A 50 1.10 23.00 -3.02
N ASP A 51 1.57 24.24 -3.06
CA ASP A 51 0.91 25.32 -3.79
C ASP A 51 1.23 25.28 -5.29
N GLU A 52 0.72 26.26 -6.03
CA GLU A 52 0.93 26.40 -7.48
C GLU A 52 2.38 26.69 -7.85
N GLU A 53 3.16 27.26 -6.92
CA GLU A 53 4.59 27.57 -7.09
C GLU A 53 5.47 26.36 -6.71
N GLY A 54 4.88 25.31 -6.14
CA GLY A 54 5.56 24.09 -5.72
C GLY A 54 6.07 24.14 -4.28
N HIS A 55 5.70 25.15 -3.49
CA HIS A 55 6.09 25.23 -2.08
C HIS A 55 5.27 24.27 -1.22
N ASP A 56 5.91 23.76 -0.18
CA ASP A 56 5.30 22.88 0.80
C ASP A 56 4.16 23.57 1.56
N LEU A 57 3.01 22.90 1.64
CA LEU A 57 1.86 23.34 2.42
C LEU A 57 1.73 22.61 3.77
N ILE A 58 2.44 21.51 3.99
CA ILE A 58 2.39 20.77 5.26
C ILE A 58 3.12 21.58 6.34
N ASN A 59 2.43 21.82 7.45
CA ASN A 59 3.00 22.45 8.63
C ASN A 59 2.27 21.96 9.89
N MET A 60 2.74 22.36 11.07
CA MET A 60 2.19 21.92 12.36
C MET A 60 0.71 22.29 12.57
N ILE A 61 0.18 23.29 11.86
CA ILE A 61 -1.22 23.74 11.96
C ILE A 61 -2.10 22.99 10.95
N ALA A 62 -1.51 22.43 9.89
CA ALA A 62 -2.18 21.72 8.82
C ALA A 62 -1.48 20.38 8.55
N LEU A 63 -1.64 19.43 9.47
CA LEU A 63 -1.18 18.06 9.26
C LEU A 63 -2.24 17.26 8.49
N PRO A 64 -1.90 16.54 7.41
CA PRO A 64 -2.82 15.64 6.75
C PRO A 64 -3.19 14.46 7.65
N ILE A 65 -4.42 13.96 7.61
CA ILE A 65 -4.88 12.88 8.49
C ILE A 65 -5.59 11.83 7.67
N SER A 66 -5.23 10.55 7.83
CA SER A 66 -5.94 9.45 7.17
C SER A 66 -7.12 8.93 8.01
N SER A 67 -8.16 8.47 7.32
CA SER A 67 -9.31 7.78 7.90
C SER A 67 -9.75 6.64 7.01
N LYS A 68 -10.20 5.54 7.62
CA LYS A 68 -10.77 4.39 6.92
C LYS A 68 -12.11 4.67 6.26
N THR A 69 -12.80 5.73 6.68
CA THR A 69 -14.15 6.08 6.20
C THR A 69 -14.25 7.56 5.93
N LEU A 70 -15.21 7.94 5.08
CA LEU A 70 -15.59 9.33 4.92
C LEU A 70 -16.24 9.80 6.22
N LEU A 71 -15.77 10.92 6.74
CA LEU A 71 -16.22 11.49 8.00
C LEU A 71 -17.15 12.66 7.70
N ASP A 72 -18.28 12.73 8.41
CA ASP A 72 -19.23 13.84 8.28
C ASP A 72 -18.58 15.17 8.68
N THR A 73 -17.69 15.12 9.68
CA THR A 73 -16.89 16.26 10.13
C THR A 73 -15.42 15.93 9.95
N PRO A 74 -14.65 16.75 9.20
CA PRO A 74 -13.21 16.54 9.05
C PRO A 74 -12.48 16.55 10.40
N PRO A 75 -11.42 15.74 10.55
CA PRO A 75 -10.68 15.68 11.79
C PRO A 75 -9.95 17.01 12.06
N ALA A 76 -9.95 17.44 13.32
CA ALA A 76 -9.14 18.57 13.76
C ALA A 76 -7.63 18.22 13.66
N PRO A 77 -6.73 19.22 13.55
CA PRO A 77 -5.29 18.99 13.64
C PRO A 77 -4.94 18.19 14.91
N PRO A 78 -4.01 17.21 14.81
CA PRO A 78 -3.68 16.37 15.95
C PRO A 78 -2.95 17.18 17.02
N THR A 79 -3.38 17.03 18.27
CA THR A 79 -2.75 17.66 19.44
C THR A 79 -1.68 16.78 20.08
N GLU A 80 -1.67 15.49 19.74
CA GLU A 80 -0.74 14.50 20.25
C GLU A 80 0.09 13.94 19.09
N PHE A 81 1.41 14.02 19.24
CA PHE A 81 2.37 13.52 18.26
C PHE A 81 3.68 13.13 18.95
N ALA A 82 4.36 12.15 18.37
CA ALA A 82 5.69 11.72 18.78
C ALA A 82 6.71 12.18 17.73
N THR A 83 7.64 13.03 18.15
CA THR A 83 8.78 13.43 17.31
C THR A 83 9.91 12.45 17.52
N THR A 84 10.32 11.75 16.46
CA THR A 84 11.46 10.83 16.45
C THR A 84 12.49 11.27 15.42
N THR A 85 13.63 10.59 15.36
CA THR A 85 14.62 10.79 14.28
C THR A 85 14.03 10.48 12.89
N ASP A 86 12.99 9.65 12.86
CA ASP A 86 12.37 9.14 11.63
C ASP A 86 11.12 9.96 11.24
N GLY A 87 10.82 11.04 11.96
CA GLY A 87 9.77 11.99 11.61
C GLY A 87 8.78 12.27 12.74
N LEU A 88 7.65 12.87 12.37
CA LEU A 88 6.55 13.21 13.26
C LEU A 88 5.43 12.19 13.13
N TRP A 89 5.21 11.36 14.14
CA TRP A 89 4.20 10.29 14.15
C TRP A 89 2.95 10.73 14.92
N TYR A 90 1.77 10.44 14.37
CA TYR A 90 0.48 10.82 14.96
C TYR A 90 -0.63 9.91 14.41
N ASN A 91 -1.87 10.15 14.88
CA ASN A 91 -3.04 9.35 14.51
C ASN A 91 -2.81 7.85 14.79
N ASN A 92 -2.45 7.53 16.04
CA ASN A 92 -2.09 6.17 16.49
C ASN A 92 -0.93 5.55 15.69
N GLU A 93 0.09 6.35 15.36
CA GLU A 93 1.29 5.94 14.62
C GLU A 93 1.02 5.42 13.19
N ILE A 94 -0.16 5.72 12.64
CA ILE A 94 -0.50 5.38 11.25
C ILE A 94 -0.05 6.49 10.30
N ASN A 95 0.05 7.72 10.80
CA ASN A 95 0.44 8.88 10.01
C ASN A 95 1.81 9.38 10.43
N ASN A 96 2.59 9.79 9.43
CA ASN A 96 3.94 10.26 9.65
C ASN A 96 4.30 11.40 8.70
N ILE A 97 4.95 12.44 9.21
CA ILE A 97 5.59 13.48 8.39
C ILE A 97 7.10 13.30 8.42
N VAL A 98 7.72 13.26 7.24
CA VAL A 98 9.17 13.22 7.08
C VAL A 98 9.61 14.22 6.02
N MET A 99 10.66 14.98 6.30
CA MET A 99 11.34 15.78 5.28
C MET A 99 11.96 14.87 4.22
N ASP A 100 11.47 14.94 2.99
CA ASP A 100 12.09 14.30 1.84
C ASP A 100 13.13 15.23 1.24
N LYS A 101 14.41 14.90 1.42
CA LYS A 101 15.53 15.73 0.96
C LYS A 101 15.65 15.80 -0.55
N ASP A 102 15.16 14.79 -1.29
CA ASP A 102 15.24 14.77 -2.75
C ASP A 102 14.23 15.75 -3.35
N GLU A 103 13.09 15.92 -2.70
CA GLU A 103 12.06 16.89 -3.09
C GLU A 103 12.24 18.25 -2.43
N ASN A 104 12.99 18.31 -1.32
CA ASN A 104 13.04 19.45 -0.42
C ASN A 104 11.63 19.87 0.08
N LEU A 105 10.80 18.87 0.38
CA LEU A 105 9.41 19.02 0.84
C LEU A 105 9.14 18.06 2.01
N ASN A 106 8.26 18.43 2.93
CA ASN A 106 7.68 17.47 3.84
C ASN A 106 6.79 16.50 3.06
N SER A 107 6.98 15.22 3.33
CA SER A 107 6.15 14.15 2.82
C SER A 107 5.22 13.65 3.91
N PHE A 108 3.95 13.48 3.56
CA PHE A 108 2.99 12.76 4.37
C PHE A 108 2.98 11.29 3.99
N PHE A 109 3.07 10.45 5.01
CA PHE A 109 3.04 9.00 4.95
C PHE A 109 1.78 8.48 5.63
N THR A 110 1.14 7.50 5.01
CA THR A 110 0.21 6.59 5.69
C THR A 110 0.33 5.19 5.14
N TYR A 111 -0.01 4.20 5.97
CA TYR A 111 -0.23 2.84 5.49
C TYR A 111 -1.47 2.80 4.58
N ALA A 112 -1.40 2.04 3.49
CA ALA A 112 -2.57 1.74 2.69
C ALA A 112 -3.51 0.82 3.49
N TYR A 113 -4.77 1.21 3.60
CA TYR A 113 -5.80 0.41 4.27
C TYR A 113 -6.42 -0.59 3.32
N GLY A 114 -6.90 -1.71 3.86
CA GLY A 114 -7.64 -2.70 3.09
C GLY A 114 -8.53 -3.57 3.97
N ASP A 115 -9.31 -4.42 3.33
CA ASP A 115 -10.08 -5.48 3.99
C ASP A 115 -10.02 -6.71 3.10
N SER A 116 -9.39 -7.78 3.58
CA SER A 116 -9.09 -8.94 2.74
C SER A 116 -10.33 -9.70 2.27
N ARG A 117 -11.53 -9.34 2.74
CA ARG A 117 -12.80 -9.85 2.22
C ARG A 117 -13.20 -9.26 0.87
N TYR A 118 -12.58 -8.16 0.45
CA TYR A 118 -12.93 -7.43 -0.76
C TYR A 118 -11.67 -7.09 -1.55
N SER A 119 -11.77 -7.07 -2.88
CA SER A 119 -10.67 -6.62 -3.74
C SER A 119 -10.53 -5.10 -3.70
N ASP A 120 -11.64 -4.38 -3.56
CA ASP A 120 -11.70 -2.94 -3.55
C ASP A 120 -11.78 -2.39 -2.13
N PHE A 121 -11.02 -1.34 -1.86
CA PHE A 121 -11.09 -0.63 -0.60
C PHE A 121 -10.84 0.86 -0.82
N THR A 122 -11.70 1.68 -0.22
CA THR A 122 -11.56 3.14 -0.25
C THR A 122 -11.29 3.65 1.15
N PHE A 123 -10.25 4.48 1.28
CA PHE A 123 -10.00 5.27 2.47
C PHE A 123 -9.80 6.74 2.08
N TYR A 124 -9.64 7.62 3.07
CA TYR A 124 -9.58 9.05 2.85
C TYR A 124 -8.37 9.66 3.53
N VAL A 125 -7.77 10.65 2.89
CA VAL A 125 -6.79 11.56 3.51
C VAL A 125 -7.43 12.94 3.57
N TYR A 126 -7.41 13.58 4.73
CA TYR A 126 -7.89 14.94 4.92
C TYR A 126 -6.72 15.88 4.95
N PHE A 127 -6.81 17.00 4.25
CA PHE A 127 -5.88 18.11 4.39
C PHE A 127 -6.65 19.43 4.40
N LYS A 128 -6.45 20.24 5.45
CA LYS A 128 -7.21 21.49 5.69
C LYS A 128 -8.73 21.28 5.58
N GLY A 129 -9.23 20.16 6.09
CA GLY A 129 -10.65 19.80 6.07
C GLY A 129 -11.17 19.20 4.76
N LYS A 130 -10.40 19.26 3.66
CA LYS A 130 -10.80 18.68 2.37
C LYS A 130 -10.45 17.19 2.32
N PRO A 131 -11.40 16.28 2.00
CA PRO A 131 -11.12 14.87 1.80
C PRO A 131 -10.52 14.61 0.41
N TYR A 132 -9.58 13.67 0.37
CA TYR A 132 -9.02 13.08 -0.83
C TYR A 132 -9.29 11.58 -0.77
N GLU A 133 -10.07 11.09 -1.73
CA GLU A 133 -10.43 9.68 -1.87
C GLU A 133 -9.24 8.88 -2.36
N MET A 134 -8.94 7.79 -1.67
CA MET A 134 -7.89 6.83 -2.00
C MET A 134 -8.56 5.50 -2.32
N ALA A 135 -8.85 5.27 -3.59
CA ALA A 135 -9.44 4.03 -4.07
C ALA A 135 -8.33 3.04 -4.44
N LEU A 136 -8.26 1.93 -3.72
CA LEU A 136 -7.28 0.87 -3.89
C LEU A 136 -7.96 -0.41 -4.38
N GLN A 137 -7.24 -1.14 -5.23
CA GLN A 137 -7.53 -2.53 -5.54
C GLN A 137 -6.39 -3.40 -5.04
N HIS A 138 -6.75 -4.48 -4.37
CA HIS A 138 -5.84 -5.41 -3.72
C HIS A 138 -5.99 -6.81 -4.28
N ARG A 139 -4.92 -7.58 -4.11
CA ARG A 139 -4.90 -9.03 -4.24
C ARG A 139 -4.18 -9.63 -3.05
N TYR A 140 -4.45 -10.91 -2.79
CA TYR A 140 -4.03 -11.60 -1.58
C TYR A 140 -3.39 -12.95 -1.89
N GLN A 141 -2.39 -13.34 -1.13
CA GLN A 141 -1.86 -14.71 -1.20
C GLN A 141 -2.65 -15.61 -0.25
N GLY A 142 -2.74 -16.91 -0.57
CA GLY A 142 -3.30 -17.92 0.34
C GLY A 142 -2.53 -18.05 1.66
N LYS A 143 -1.25 -17.65 1.67
CA LYS A 143 -0.38 -17.67 2.84
C LYS A 143 -0.64 -16.49 3.78
N ARG A 144 -0.54 -16.74 5.08
CA ARG A 144 -0.69 -15.73 6.13
C ARG A 144 0.65 -15.26 6.69
N LYS A 145 0.69 -14.01 7.13
CA LYS A 145 1.74 -13.41 7.95
C LYS A 145 1.67 -13.97 9.38
N ALA A 146 2.72 -13.75 10.16
CA ALA A 146 2.80 -14.20 11.56
C ALA A 146 1.70 -13.61 12.46
N ASN A 147 1.20 -12.41 12.14
CA ASN A 147 0.11 -11.77 12.86
C ASN A 147 -1.30 -12.27 12.42
N GLY A 148 -1.35 -13.22 11.49
CA GLY A 148 -2.58 -13.80 10.96
C GLY A 148 -3.21 -13.06 9.78
N ASP A 149 -2.67 -11.90 9.37
CA ASP A 149 -3.15 -11.21 8.17
C ASP A 149 -2.71 -11.91 6.89
N TYR A 150 -3.50 -11.75 5.83
CA TYR A 150 -3.07 -12.15 4.50
C TYR A 150 -1.94 -11.25 4.00
N ILE A 151 -1.00 -11.86 3.26
CA ILE A 151 -0.07 -11.10 2.43
C ILE A 151 -0.90 -10.46 1.33
N SER A 152 -0.76 -9.15 1.16
CA SER A 152 -1.52 -8.35 0.22
C SER A 152 -0.59 -7.51 -0.63
N ASP A 153 -1.02 -7.24 -1.84
CA ASP A 153 -0.38 -6.31 -2.77
C ASP A 153 -1.43 -5.30 -3.27
N ILE A 154 -0.98 -4.13 -3.69
CA ILE A 154 -1.84 -3.14 -4.36
C ILE A 154 -1.70 -3.40 -5.85
N VAL A 155 -2.82 -3.63 -6.53
CA VAL A 155 -2.89 -3.86 -7.97
C VAL A 155 -3.16 -2.54 -8.70
N SER A 156 -3.95 -1.66 -8.10
CA SER A 156 -4.30 -0.37 -8.67
C SER A 156 -4.58 0.63 -7.57
N TRP A 157 -4.20 1.88 -7.80
CA TRP A 157 -4.44 2.98 -6.89
C TRP A 157 -4.87 4.23 -7.65
N LYS A 158 -6.01 4.79 -7.24
CA LYS A 158 -6.52 6.07 -7.70
C LYS A 158 -6.64 7.07 -6.57
N VAL A 159 -6.34 8.33 -6.86
CA VAL A 159 -6.56 9.47 -5.96
C VAL A 159 -7.59 10.39 -6.61
N ASN A 160 -8.74 10.60 -5.95
CA ASN A 160 -9.89 11.32 -6.53
C ASN A 160 -10.18 10.88 -7.98
N GLY A 161 -10.23 9.57 -8.21
CA GLY A 161 -10.46 8.98 -9.54
C GLY A 161 -9.27 8.98 -10.52
N LYS A 162 -8.21 9.76 -10.26
CA LYS A 162 -7.00 9.77 -11.12
C LYS A 162 -6.13 8.56 -10.82
N LEU A 163 -5.82 7.75 -11.84
CA LEU A 163 -4.92 6.59 -11.74
C LEU A 163 -3.49 7.04 -11.45
N ILE A 164 -2.91 6.50 -10.37
CA ILE A 164 -1.54 6.78 -9.90
C ILE A 164 -0.61 5.59 -10.14
N TYR A 165 -1.13 4.39 -9.94
CA TYR A 165 -0.37 3.15 -10.02
C TYR A 165 -1.24 2.02 -10.57
N SER A 166 -0.64 1.17 -11.40
CA SER A 166 -1.18 -0.11 -11.87
C SER A 166 -0.06 -1.15 -11.85
N ALA A 167 -0.35 -2.38 -11.43
CA ALA A 167 0.59 -3.49 -11.46
C ALA A 167 1.04 -3.88 -12.88
N ASP A 168 0.24 -3.55 -13.90
CA ASP A 168 0.59 -3.75 -15.31
C ASP A 168 1.64 -2.75 -15.80
N GLU A 169 1.71 -1.58 -15.17
CA GLU A 169 2.67 -0.51 -15.47
C GLU A 169 3.35 -0.04 -14.18
N PRO A 170 4.10 -0.93 -13.49
CA PRO A 170 4.62 -0.65 -12.18
C PRO A 170 5.79 0.32 -12.29
N THR A 171 5.67 1.41 -11.55
CA THR A 171 6.73 2.40 -11.37
C THR A 171 7.04 2.44 -9.89
N TYR A 172 8.18 1.90 -9.51
CA TYR A 172 8.56 1.73 -8.12
C TYR A 172 8.48 3.06 -7.34
N ARG A 173 7.86 3.02 -6.14
CA ARG A 173 7.78 4.12 -5.15
C ARG A 173 7.21 5.43 -5.70
N ARG A 174 5.95 5.41 -6.15
CA ARG A 174 5.21 6.61 -6.58
C ARG A 174 5.22 7.71 -5.51
N LYS A 175 5.64 8.91 -5.92
CA LYS A 175 5.49 10.16 -5.14
C LYS A 175 4.28 10.91 -5.70
N VAL A 176 3.24 11.11 -4.89
CA VAL A 176 2.01 11.80 -5.31
C VAL A 176 2.00 13.23 -4.83
N PHE A 177 1.87 14.17 -5.76
CA PHE A 177 1.79 15.60 -5.48
C PHE A 177 0.35 16.06 -5.64
N ILE A 178 -0.17 16.65 -4.57
CA ILE A 178 -1.50 17.23 -4.48
C ILE A 178 -1.32 18.75 -4.46
N MET A 179 -1.38 19.36 -5.64
CA MET A 179 -1.29 20.80 -5.80
C MET A 179 -2.64 21.43 -5.44
N CYS A 180 -2.63 22.30 -4.43
CA CYS A 180 -3.80 23.00 -3.94
C CYS A 180 -3.81 24.43 -4.51
N LYS A 181 -4.74 24.69 -5.43
CA LYS A 181 -4.91 26.02 -6.03
C LYS A 181 -5.63 26.98 -5.09
N ALA A 182 -5.43 28.27 -5.30
CA ALA A 182 -6.05 29.32 -4.48
C ALA A 182 -7.59 29.33 -4.59
N ASP A 183 -8.13 28.89 -5.74
CA ASP A 183 -9.57 28.75 -6.00
C ASP A 183 -10.19 27.48 -5.39
N GLY A 184 -9.39 26.65 -4.71
CA GLY A 184 -9.82 25.39 -4.10
C GLY A 184 -9.80 24.19 -5.04
N GLU A 185 -9.44 24.36 -6.31
CA GLU A 185 -9.16 23.26 -7.24
C GLU A 185 -7.94 22.47 -6.75
N THR A 186 -7.88 21.20 -7.12
CA THR A 186 -6.71 20.37 -6.87
C THR A 186 -6.25 19.71 -8.15
N VAL A 187 -4.95 19.83 -8.44
CA VAL A 187 -4.29 19.07 -9.49
C VAL A 187 -3.44 17.98 -8.85
N ILE A 188 -3.68 16.74 -9.25
CA ILE A 188 -2.92 15.59 -8.76
C ILE A 188 -1.89 15.21 -9.83
N THR A 189 -0.62 15.16 -9.47
CA THR A 189 0.47 14.65 -10.34
C THR A 189 1.29 13.60 -9.59
N PHE A 190 2.12 12.85 -10.31
CA PHE A 190 2.95 11.82 -9.71
C PHE A 190 4.21 11.58 -10.53
N LYS A 191 5.25 11.07 -9.88
CA LYS A 191 6.45 10.53 -10.50
C LYS A 191 6.77 9.16 -9.93
#